data_AF-A0A1I9S261-F1
#
_entry.id   AF-A0A1I9S261-F1
#
_cell.length_a   1.000
_cell.length_b   1.000
_cell.length_c   1.000
_cell.angle_alpha   90.00
_cell.angle_beta   90.00
_cell.angle_gamma   90.00
#
_symmetry.space_group_name_H-M   'P 1'
#
loop_
_entity.id
_entity.type
_entity.pdbx_description
1 polymer ?
#
loop_
_entity_poly.entity_id
_entity_poly.type
_entity_poly.pdbx_seq_one_letter_code
_entity_poly.pdbx_strand_id
1 'polypeptide(L)'
;MMGCLLNSQDKTMIDYLDEITPDVISTVPDGYHGRCKIIFERGYSRESCAVFPTFDEAEHAANMGVNPTVGGYSSVIIEATTEAVTHNTAVDWLTD
;
A
#
# COMPACT_ATOMS: atom_id res chain seq x y z
N MET A 1 -18.08 32.92 36.78
CA MET A 1 -16.78 33.39 36.24
C MET A 1 -15.82 32.19 36.37
N MET A 2 -15.96 31.20 35.48
CA MET A 2 -15.22 31.05 34.22
C MET A 2 -13.71 30.89 34.46
N GLY A 3 -13.22 29.66 34.33
CA GLY A 3 -11.80 29.33 34.28
C GLY A 3 -11.66 28.11 33.38
N CYS A 4 -11.51 28.37 32.09
CA CYS A 4 -11.50 27.36 31.03
C CYS A 4 -10.40 26.32 31.22
N LEU A 5 -10.77 25.07 30.99
CA LEU A 5 -9.86 23.96 30.70
C LEU A 5 -8.99 24.35 29.49
N LEU A 6 -7.68 24.47 29.70
CA LEU A 6 -6.71 24.49 28.61
C LEU A 6 -6.65 23.07 28.03
N ASN A 7 -7.53 22.79 27.07
CA ASN A 7 -7.44 21.59 26.25
C ASN A 7 -6.28 21.79 25.27
N SER A 8 -5.09 21.37 25.68
CA SER A 8 -3.89 21.34 24.86
C SER A 8 -4.07 20.29 23.76
N GLN A 9 -4.61 20.69 22.62
CA GLN A 9 -4.61 19.90 21.39
C GLN A 9 -4.12 20.74 20.22
N ASP A 10 -2.89 21.26 20.32
CA ASP A 10 -2.11 21.53 19.13
C ASP A 10 -1.47 20.21 18.69
N LYS A 11 -2.25 19.37 17.99
CA LYS A 11 -1.66 18.35 17.12
C LYS A 11 -1.00 19.11 15.97
N THR A 12 0.30 18.96 15.81
CA THR A 12 1.03 19.60 14.73
C THR A 12 0.60 18.99 13.39
N MET A 13 0.70 19.73 12.29
CA MET A 13 0.41 19.19 10.95
C MET A 13 1.27 17.95 10.60
N ILE A 14 2.38 17.75 11.31
CA ILE A 14 3.25 16.58 11.23
C ILE A 14 2.60 15.36 11.88
N ASP A 15 1.86 15.53 12.99
CA ASP A 15 1.12 14.44 13.66
C ASP A 15 -0.04 13.90 12.78
N TYR A 16 -0.59 14.72 11.89
CA TYR A 16 -1.60 14.28 10.91
C TYR A 16 -1.01 13.48 9.76
N LEU A 17 0.29 13.63 9.47
CA LEU A 17 0.97 12.87 8.41
C LEU A 17 1.45 11.51 8.91
N ASP A 18 1.76 11.37 10.20
CA ASP A 18 2.08 10.09 10.86
C ASP A 18 0.85 9.18 11.03
N GLU A 19 -0.37 9.72 10.89
CA GLU A 19 -1.63 8.97 10.98
C GLU A 19 -2.09 8.41 9.61
N ILE A 20 -1.27 8.55 8.56
CA ILE A 20 -1.47 7.83 7.30
C ILE A 20 -0.93 6.41 7.52
N THR A 21 -1.82 5.54 8.01
CA THR A 21 -1.51 4.11 8.07
C THR A 21 -1.21 3.61 6.66
N PRO A 22 -0.16 2.79 6.49
CA PRO A 22 0.13 2.19 5.19
C PRO A 22 -1.07 1.33 4.75
N ASP A 23 -1.74 1.74 3.68
CA ASP A 23 -2.99 1.11 3.25
C ASP A 23 -2.75 0.14 2.09
N VAL A 24 -3.28 -1.08 2.21
CA VAL A 24 -3.41 -2.03 1.09
C VAL A 24 -4.86 -2.02 0.65
N ILE A 25 -5.10 -1.55 -0.58
CA ILE A 25 -6.43 -1.43 -1.16
C ILE A 25 -6.57 -2.47 -2.26
N SER A 26 -7.49 -3.43 -2.10
CA SER A 26 -7.84 -4.39 -3.16
C SER A 26 -9.12 -3.97 -3.87
N THR A 27 -9.07 -3.94 -5.19
CA THR A 27 -10.22 -3.76 -6.10
C THR A 27 -10.52 -5.03 -6.91
N VAL A 28 -9.86 -6.13 -6.56
CA VAL A 28 -10.01 -7.42 -7.22
C VAL A 28 -11.37 -8.02 -6.87
N PRO A 29 -12.18 -8.46 -7.86
CA PRO A 29 -13.47 -9.08 -7.59
C PRO A 29 -13.34 -10.40 -6.80
N ASP A 30 -14.31 -10.66 -5.91
CA ASP A 30 -14.38 -11.93 -5.18
C ASP A 30 -14.41 -13.12 -6.15
N GLY A 31 -13.56 -14.13 -5.90
CA GLY A 31 -13.44 -15.32 -6.75
C GLY A 31 -12.64 -15.12 -8.05
N TYR A 32 -11.98 -13.97 -8.22
CA TYR A 32 -11.03 -13.78 -9.32
C TYR A 32 -9.73 -14.57 -9.08
N HIS A 33 -9.38 -15.44 -10.03
CA HIS A 33 -8.17 -16.27 -10.00
C HIS A 33 -7.16 -15.90 -11.10
N GLY A 34 -7.25 -14.70 -11.64
CA GLY A 34 -6.37 -14.21 -12.69
C GLY A 34 -5.17 -13.42 -12.15
N ARG A 35 -4.51 -12.71 -13.07
CA ARG A 35 -3.33 -11.90 -12.78
C ARG A 35 -3.73 -10.62 -12.07
N CYS A 36 -2.90 -10.19 -11.13
CA CYS A 36 -3.14 -8.98 -10.36
C CYS A 36 -1.98 -8.01 -10.57
N LYS A 37 -2.31 -6.75 -10.81
CA LYS A 37 -1.36 -5.65 -10.83
C LYS A 37 -1.35 -4.97 -9.49
N ILE A 38 -0.14 -4.71 -9.02
CA ILE A 38 0.13 -3.87 -7.87
C ILE A 38 0.61 -2.52 -8.35
N ILE A 39 0.12 -1.46 -7.73
CA ILE A 39 0.60 -0.10 -7.89
C ILE A 39 1.11 0.37 -6.53
N PHE A 40 2.40 0.73 -6.48
CA PHE A 40 3.06 1.22 -5.28
C PHE A 40 3.09 2.75 -5.29
N GLU A 41 2.65 3.35 -4.18
CA GLU A 41 2.56 4.80 -4.02
C GLU A 41 3.41 5.27 -2.83
N ARG A 42 4.15 6.36 -3.03
CA ARG A 42 4.87 7.06 -1.97
C ARG A 42 4.43 8.53 -1.97
N GLY A 43 3.66 8.91 -0.97
CA GLY A 43 2.96 10.20 -0.95
C GLY A 43 1.97 10.30 -2.12
N TYR A 44 2.06 11.36 -2.91
CA TYR A 44 1.17 11.60 -4.07
C TYR A 44 1.70 11.06 -5.40
N SER A 45 2.85 10.37 -5.40
CA SER A 45 3.47 9.87 -6.63
C SER A 45 3.29 8.36 -6.75
N ARG A 46 2.88 7.91 -7.94
CA ARG A 46 2.96 6.50 -8.33
C ARG A 46 4.40 6.17 -8.68
N GLU A 47 5.05 5.37 -7.85
CA GLU A 47 6.48 5.11 -7.98
C GLU A 47 6.77 3.86 -8.81
N SER A 48 5.96 2.80 -8.66
CA SER A 48 6.23 1.53 -9.33
C SER A 48 4.96 0.70 -9.54
N CYS A 49 5.03 -0.27 -10.46
CA CYS A 49 4.00 -1.28 -10.61
C CYS A 49 4.61 -2.66 -10.92
N ALA A 50 3.93 -3.70 -10.44
CA ALA A 50 4.31 -5.09 -10.67
C ALA A 50 3.07 -5.94 -10.96
N VAL A 51 3.19 -6.94 -11.84
CA VAL A 51 2.08 -7.83 -12.20
C VAL A 51 2.45 -9.25 -11.79
N PHE A 52 1.59 -9.84 -10.98
CA PHE A 52 1.74 -11.18 -10.42
C PHE A 52 0.73 -12.15 -11.04
N PRO A 53 1.05 -13.46 -11.08
CA PRO A 53 0.17 -14.46 -11.68
C PRO A 53 -1.13 -14.70 -10.89
N THR A 54 -1.13 -14.44 -9.58
CA THR A 54 -2.24 -14.71 -8.67
C THR A 54 -2.47 -13.56 -7.69
N PHE A 55 -3.67 -13.51 -7.09
CA PHE A 55 -3.99 -12.58 -6.01
C PHE A 55 -3.12 -12.81 -4.77
N ASP A 56 -2.90 -14.07 -4.36
CA ASP A 56 -2.12 -14.40 -3.16
C ASP A 56 -0.69 -13.83 -3.22
N GLU A 57 -0.01 -13.96 -4.37
CA GLU A 57 1.32 -13.38 -4.55
C GLU A 57 1.27 -11.85 -4.57
N ALA A 58 0.24 -11.28 -5.19
CA ALA A 58 0.06 -9.84 -5.20
C ALA A 58 -0.20 -9.27 -3.80
N GLU A 59 -1.03 -9.94 -3.00
CA GLU A 59 -1.30 -9.56 -1.61
C GLU A 59 -0.04 -9.68 -0.75
N HIS A 60 0.76 -10.74 -0.95
CA HIS A 60 2.01 -10.90 -0.22
C HIS A 60 3.01 -9.78 -0.54
N ALA A 61 3.18 -9.44 -1.82
CA ALA A 61 4.03 -8.33 -2.24
C ALA A 61 3.50 -6.97 -1.76
N ALA A 62 2.18 -6.76 -1.76
CA ALA A 62 1.57 -5.54 -1.25
C ALA A 62 1.85 -5.34 0.24
N ASN A 63 1.67 -6.39 1.05
CA ASN A 63 1.98 -6.36 2.48
C ASN A 63 3.47 -6.09 2.76
N MET A 64 4.37 -6.61 1.94
CA MET A 64 5.80 -6.29 2.05
C MET A 64 6.11 -4.85 1.60
N GLY A 65 5.41 -4.36 0.58
CA GLY A 65 5.56 -2.99 0.07
C GLY A 65 5.21 -1.94 1.11
N VAL A 66 4.08 -2.11 1.81
CA VAL A 66 3.66 -1.20 2.87
C VAL A 66 4.46 -1.35 4.17
N ASN A 67 5.24 -2.43 4.31
CA ASN A 67 6.08 -2.63 5.48
C ASN A 67 7.22 -1.58 5.50
N PRO A 68 7.34 -0.76 6.56
CA PRO A 68 8.34 0.31 6.62
C PRO A 68 9.79 -0.18 6.68
N THR A 69 10.01 -1.44 7.05
CA THR A 69 11.36 -2.04 7.12
C THR A 69 11.82 -2.57 5.76
N VAL A 70 10.88 -2.88 4.88
CA VAL A 70 11.14 -3.63 3.64
C VAL A 70 10.86 -2.78 2.41
N GLY A 71 9.61 -2.35 2.19
CA GLY A 71 9.24 -1.53 1.04
C GLY A 71 9.16 -0.02 1.33
N GLY A 72 8.56 0.34 2.47
CA GLY A 72 8.40 1.76 2.87
C GLY A 72 7.56 2.58 1.88
N TYR A 73 6.56 1.96 1.26
CA TYR A 73 5.53 2.64 0.49
C TYR A 73 4.39 3.10 1.41
N SER A 74 3.77 4.23 1.08
CA SER A 74 2.66 4.77 1.87
C SER A 74 1.33 4.10 1.55
N SER A 75 1.17 3.61 0.33
CA SER A 75 -0.06 2.96 -0.14
C SER A 75 0.27 1.95 -1.22
N VAL A 76 -0.52 0.88 -1.28
CA VAL A 76 -0.46 -0.12 -2.32
C VAL A 76 -1.86 -0.47 -2.80
N ILE A 77 -2.06 -0.45 -4.12
CA ILE A 77 -3.33 -0.80 -4.76
C ILE A 77 -3.17 -2.10 -5.52
N ILE A 78 -4.08 -3.05 -5.31
CA ILE A 78 -4.18 -4.31 -6.04
C ILE A 78 -5.40 -4.24 -6.96
N GLU A 79 -5.19 -4.46 -8.25
CA GLU A 79 -6.26 -4.49 -9.26
C GLU A 79 -6.13 -5.72 -10.16
N ALA A 80 -7.27 -6.25 -10.63
CA ALA A 80 -7.28 -7.32 -11.60
C ALA A 80 -6.75 -6.81 -12.96
N THR A 81 -5.92 -7.59 -13.64
CA THR A 81 -5.31 -7.16 -14.90
C THR A 81 -5.21 -8.27 -15.93
N THR A 82 -5.06 -7.88 -17.19
CA THR A 82 -4.70 -8.76 -18.31
C THR A 82 -3.28 -8.54 -18.81
N GLU A 83 -2.54 -7.61 -18.19
CA GLU A 83 -1.14 -7.32 -18.49
C GLU A 83 -0.26 -8.58 -18.32
N ALA A 84 0.93 -8.54 -18.94
CA ALA A 84 1.90 -9.62 -18.81
C ALA A 84 2.46 -9.67 -17.38
N VAL A 85 2.69 -10.87 -16.87
CA VAL A 85 3.35 -11.08 -15.58
C VAL A 85 4.76 -10.48 -15.65
N THR A 86 5.08 -9.61 -14.69
CA THR A 86 6.42 -9.04 -14.56
C THR A 86 7.25 -9.80 -13.53
N HIS A 87 6.61 -10.30 -12.47
CA HIS A 87 7.26 -11.07 -11.41
C HIS A 87 6.44 -12.31 -11.08
N ASN A 88 7.09 -13.45 -10.87
CA ASN A 88 6.38 -14.69 -10.59
C ASN A 88 6.01 -14.83 -9.11
N THR A 89 6.78 -14.21 -8.21
CA THR A 89 6.58 -14.31 -6.76
C THR A 89 6.86 -12.98 -6.08
N ALA A 90 6.28 -12.78 -4.90
CA ALA A 90 6.52 -11.58 -4.11
C ALA A 90 7.99 -11.38 -3.71
N VAL A 91 8.73 -12.49 -3.55
CA VAL A 91 10.18 -12.48 -3.25
C VAL A 91 10.99 -12.00 -4.45
N ASP A 92 10.64 -12.45 -5.65
CA ASP A 92 11.25 -12.04 -6.93
C ASP A 92 11.23 -10.50 -7.05
N TRP A 93 10.05 -9.92 -6.83
CA TRP A 93 9.86 -8.47 -6.78
C TRP A 93 10.71 -7.78 -5.69
N LEU A 94 10.87 -8.38 -4.52
CA LEU A 94 11.64 -7.76 -3.43
C LEU A 94 13.15 -7.74 -3.72
N THR A 95 13.63 -8.63 -4.58
CA THR A 95 15.06 -8.79 -4.89
C THR A 95 15.49 -8.15 -6.21
N ASP A 96 14.57 -7.57 -6.97
CA ASP A 96 14.80 -6.81 -8.21
C ASP A 96 15.28 -5.37 -7.90
#